data_AF-A0A942DE95-F1
#
_entry.id   AF-A0A942DE95-F1
#
_cell.length_a   1.000
_cell.length_b   1.000
_cell.length_c   1.000
_cell.angle_alpha   90.00
_cell.angle_beta   90.00
_cell.angle_gamma   90.00
#
_symmetry.space_group_name_H-M   'P 1'
#
loop_
_entity.id
_entity.type
_entity.pdbx_description
1 polymer ?
#
loop_
_entity_poly.entity_id
_entity_poly.type
_entity_poly.pdbx_seq_one_letter_code
_entity_poly.pdbx_strand_id
1 'polypeptide(L)'
;MSNRETDTIVNDLQGMRSGQDFSRVGQQIRDMQESDPTHLQRNLQRINESVDMRNLGFPTDFRIAGVNEQNRLVTISEDGRTVEQRNMRTMHVDRREPNNNPPERWGSREVTTNPVDGSKNYTTRAGDNLWSIARDSLQHQTGERPTNAQINEQVRNIARENHIADPNRLMVGTELRLPNSEAQQRPGQQRPEQRPGEQRQESQVPGRNDRPAGPYSPNLAADSPERLPRDGGSSVIAAPGLAGDRAQDPSIYSRTQGLIQTTETGDRISNFSGKLDNGNLWNTTFTAQETQDRNGRLIHSVVNYENDMWSHGAELTFRTPTGNQTIPHVTQVETTFNARSGRYDTTISTHGGQTYRATTDRNGRIVSYQQTGAAD
;
A
#
# COMPACT_ATOMS: atom_id res chain seq x y z
N MET A 1 -10.15 -8.75 19.72
CA MET A 1 -10.29 -8.80 21.19
C MET A 1 -10.96 -7.53 21.68
N SER A 2 -11.64 -7.53 22.84
CA SER A 2 -12.51 -6.40 23.22
C SER A 2 -11.78 -5.39 24.12
N ASN A 3 -12.15 -4.11 24.03
CA ASN A 3 -11.69 -3.04 24.93
C ASN A 3 -11.74 -3.44 26.42
N ARG A 4 -12.61 -4.38 26.79
CA ARG A 4 -12.75 -4.92 28.15
C ARG A 4 -11.47 -5.51 28.74
N GLU A 5 -10.62 -6.18 27.94
CA GLU A 5 -9.39 -6.77 28.47
C GLU A 5 -8.36 -5.69 28.80
N THR A 6 -8.22 -4.70 27.91
CA THR A 6 -7.44 -3.49 28.15
C THR A 6 -7.93 -2.76 29.40
N ASP A 7 -9.24 -2.55 29.53
CA ASP A 7 -9.84 -1.91 30.71
C ASP A 7 -9.60 -2.72 31.99
N THR A 8 -9.61 -4.06 31.89
CA THR A 8 -9.32 -4.94 33.04
C THR A 8 -7.87 -4.79 33.47
N ILE A 9 -6.92 -4.79 32.53
CA ILE A 9 -5.50 -4.56 32.82
C ILE A 9 -5.28 -3.18 33.43
N VAL A 10 -5.90 -2.13 32.87
CA VAL A 10 -5.82 -0.76 33.39
C VAL A 10 -6.37 -0.68 34.81
N ASN A 11 -7.54 -1.26 35.09
CA ASN A 11 -8.13 -1.28 36.42
C ASN A 11 -7.27 -2.07 37.42
N ASP A 12 -6.77 -3.24 37.02
CA ASP A 12 -5.87 -4.05 37.84
C ASP A 12 -4.60 -3.23 38.17
N LEU A 13 -3.98 -2.59 37.17
CA LEU A 13 -2.81 -1.73 37.36
C LEU A 13 -3.10 -0.50 38.25
N GLN A 14 -4.20 0.22 38.04
CA GLN A 14 -4.53 1.39 38.86
C GLN A 14 -4.82 1.03 40.33
N GLY A 15 -5.32 -0.19 40.58
CA GLY A 15 -5.50 -0.72 41.93
C GLY A 15 -4.19 -1.18 42.59
N MET A 16 -3.11 -1.32 41.81
CA MET A 16 -1.85 -1.84 42.33
C MET A 16 -1.07 -0.80 43.12
N ARG A 17 -0.37 -1.28 44.15
CA ARG A 17 0.59 -0.51 44.96
C ARG A 17 2.01 -0.97 44.67
N SER A 18 2.99 -0.11 44.91
CA SER A 18 4.41 -0.46 44.86
C SER A 18 4.70 -1.76 45.63
N GLY A 19 5.38 -2.70 44.96
CA GLY A 19 5.78 -4.00 45.52
C GLY A 19 4.72 -5.10 45.47
N GLN A 20 3.56 -4.87 44.85
CA GLN A 20 2.59 -5.93 44.59
C GLN A 20 2.99 -6.83 43.41
N ASP A 21 2.47 -8.07 43.44
CA ASP A 21 2.73 -9.09 42.43
C ASP A 21 2.03 -8.74 41.10
N PHE A 22 2.82 -8.47 40.05
CA PHE A 22 2.37 -8.23 38.68
C PHE A 22 2.09 -9.51 37.89
N SER A 23 2.25 -10.70 38.46
CA SER A 23 2.09 -11.96 37.72
C SER A 23 0.72 -12.06 37.03
N ARG A 24 -0.34 -11.54 37.67
CA ARG A 24 -1.68 -11.51 37.07
C ARG A 24 -1.75 -10.59 35.86
N VAL A 25 -1.27 -9.35 35.98
CA VAL A 25 -1.25 -8.37 34.88
C VAL A 25 -0.34 -8.84 33.75
N GLY A 26 0.82 -9.38 34.10
CA GLY A 26 1.74 -9.98 33.14
C GLY A 26 1.11 -11.14 32.37
N GLN A 27 0.36 -12.01 33.05
CA GLN A 27 -0.38 -13.08 32.38
C GLN A 27 -1.45 -12.51 31.45
N GLN A 28 -2.21 -11.50 31.85
CA GLN A 28 -3.19 -10.84 30.98
C GLN A 28 -2.55 -10.20 29.74
N ILE A 29 -1.38 -9.56 29.90
CA ILE A 29 -0.62 -9.00 28.77
C ILE A 29 -0.14 -10.12 27.85
N ARG A 30 0.35 -11.24 28.40
CA ARG A 30 0.76 -12.39 27.62
C ARG A 30 -0.40 -13.02 26.86
N ASP A 31 -1.54 -13.22 27.52
CA ASP A 31 -2.75 -13.74 26.88
C ASP A 31 -3.19 -12.81 25.73
N MET A 32 -3.11 -11.48 25.95
CA MET A 32 -3.36 -10.48 24.91
C MET A 32 -2.36 -10.59 23.73
N GLN A 33 -1.07 -10.79 24.00
CA GLN A 33 -0.05 -11.01 22.96
C GLN A 33 -0.33 -12.26 22.13
N GLU A 34 -0.76 -13.34 22.79
CA GLU A 34 -1.02 -14.63 22.15
C GLU A 34 -2.32 -14.65 21.35
N SER A 35 -3.37 -13.96 21.83
CA SER A 35 -4.71 -14.06 21.24
C SER A 35 -5.16 -12.84 20.42
N ASP A 36 -4.48 -11.70 20.49
CA ASP A 36 -4.70 -10.56 19.58
C ASP A 36 -3.41 -9.76 19.29
N PRO A 37 -2.44 -10.40 18.62
CA PRO A 37 -1.19 -9.75 18.26
C PRO A 37 -1.40 -8.52 17.36
N THR A 38 -2.50 -8.46 16.60
CA THR A 38 -2.82 -7.34 15.69
C THR A 38 -3.16 -6.05 16.44
N HIS A 39 -3.84 -6.14 17.59
CA HIS A 39 -4.20 -4.96 18.38
C HIS A 39 -3.28 -4.73 19.59
N LEU A 40 -2.33 -5.63 19.82
CA LEU A 40 -1.43 -5.62 20.98
C LEU A 40 -0.81 -4.24 21.24
N GLN A 41 -0.14 -3.64 20.26
CA GLN A 41 0.62 -2.42 20.50
C GLN A 41 -0.31 -1.21 20.74
N ARG A 42 -1.45 -1.12 20.04
CA ARG A 42 -2.52 -0.15 20.37
C ARG A 42 -3.03 -0.33 21.79
N ASN A 43 -3.24 -1.57 22.23
CA ASN A 43 -3.72 -1.86 23.57
C ASN A 43 -2.67 -1.54 24.64
N LEU A 44 -1.40 -1.89 24.40
CA LEU A 44 -0.28 -1.52 25.25
C LEU A 44 -0.10 0.00 25.33
N GLN A 45 -0.25 0.71 24.22
CA GLN A 45 -0.24 2.17 24.20
C GLN A 45 -1.34 2.74 25.09
N ARG A 46 -2.58 2.25 24.97
CA ARG A 46 -3.69 2.66 25.84
C ARG A 46 -3.43 2.37 27.31
N ILE A 47 -2.84 1.20 27.63
CA ILE A 47 -2.45 0.84 29.00
C ILE A 47 -1.43 1.86 29.52
N ASN A 48 -0.38 2.12 28.74
CA ASN A 48 0.68 3.07 29.10
C ASN A 48 0.18 4.50 29.26
N GLU A 49 -0.80 4.93 28.46
CA GLU A 49 -1.42 6.26 28.55
C GLU A 49 -2.38 6.38 29.75
N SER A 50 -2.95 5.27 30.21
CA SER A 50 -3.99 5.25 31.26
C SER A 50 -3.44 5.03 32.68
N VAL A 51 -2.17 4.67 32.79
CA VAL A 51 -1.55 4.24 34.05
C VAL A 51 -0.29 5.06 34.31
N ASP A 52 -0.29 5.76 35.44
CA ASP A 52 0.92 6.41 35.95
C ASP A 52 1.83 5.37 36.58
N MET A 53 2.89 5.02 35.86
CA MET A 53 3.84 3.98 36.25
C MET A 53 4.59 4.34 37.54
N ARG A 54 4.75 5.62 37.87
CA ARG A 54 5.43 6.02 39.11
C ARG A 54 4.67 5.54 40.34
N ASN A 55 3.34 5.48 40.26
CA ASN A 55 2.48 4.97 41.34
C ASN A 55 2.68 3.46 41.60
N LEU A 56 3.22 2.73 40.62
CA LEU A 56 3.55 1.31 40.71
C LEU A 56 4.95 1.07 41.32
N GLY A 57 5.64 2.13 41.74
CA GLY A 57 6.97 2.06 42.33
C GLY A 57 8.11 2.09 41.31
N PHE A 58 7.83 2.45 40.05
CA PHE A 58 8.88 2.64 39.06
C PHE A 58 9.59 3.99 39.27
N PRO A 59 10.94 4.02 39.25
CA PRO A 59 11.70 5.23 39.56
C PRO A 59 11.67 6.30 38.47
N THR A 60 11.30 5.91 37.24
CA THR A 60 11.14 6.79 36.08
C THR A 60 9.94 6.30 35.26
N ASP A 61 9.47 7.12 34.32
CA ASP A 61 8.45 6.66 33.38
C ASP A 61 9.05 5.58 32.47
N PHE A 62 8.35 4.46 32.39
CA PHE A 62 8.63 3.38 31.46
C PHE A 62 7.33 3.01 30.78
N ARG A 63 7.42 2.53 29.54
CA ARG A 63 6.29 1.93 28.84
C ARG A 63 6.41 0.43 28.83
N ILE A 64 5.31 -0.26 29.08
CA ILE A 64 5.19 -1.71 28.91
C ILE A 64 5.25 -2.01 27.42
N ALA A 65 6.17 -2.90 27.05
CA ALA A 65 6.34 -3.41 25.67
C ALA A 65 5.76 -4.81 25.48
N GLY A 66 5.56 -5.56 26.57
CA GLY A 66 4.94 -6.88 26.55
C GLY A 66 5.58 -7.82 27.57
N VAL A 67 5.34 -9.11 27.40
CA VAL A 67 5.97 -10.20 28.16
C VAL A 67 6.76 -11.08 27.19
N ASN A 68 8.00 -11.42 27.55
CA ASN A 68 8.86 -12.28 26.72
C ASN A 68 8.65 -13.78 27.00
N GLU A 69 9.33 -14.62 26.23
CA GLU A 69 9.21 -16.09 26.35
C GLU A 69 9.61 -16.62 27.73
N GLN A 70 10.53 -15.93 28.42
CA GLN A 70 10.95 -16.24 29.80
C GLN A 70 9.97 -15.73 30.87
N ASN A 71 8.77 -15.30 30.47
CA ASN A 71 7.73 -14.77 31.34
C ASN A 71 8.21 -13.55 32.16
N ARG A 72 9.03 -12.69 31.54
CA ARG A 72 9.49 -11.43 32.11
C ARG A 72 8.73 -10.28 31.47
N LEU A 73 8.34 -9.31 32.30
CA LEU A 73 7.77 -8.07 31.81
C LEU A 73 8.88 -7.27 31.13
N VAL A 74 8.68 -6.92 29.86
CA VAL A 74 9.59 -6.08 29.10
C VAL A 74 9.08 -4.65 29.16
N THR A 75 9.93 -3.74 29.62
CA THR A 75 9.65 -2.32 29.71
C THR A 75 10.69 -1.52 28.95
N ILE A 76 10.30 -0.38 28.38
CA ILE A 76 11.19 0.53 27.66
C ILE A 76 11.19 1.86 28.42
N SER A 77 12.35 2.48 28.61
CA SER A 77 12.43 3.82 29.22
C SER A 77 11.65 4.86 28.42
N GLU A 78 11.23 5.94 29.09
CA GLU A 78 10.55 7.08 28.46
C GLU A 78 11.34 7.63 27.26
N ASP A 79 12.67 7.74 27.40
CA ASP A 79 13.55 8.20 26.31
C ASP A 79 13.75 7.15 25.19
N GLY A 80 13.16 5.97 25.34
CA GLY A 80 13.24 4.88 24.38
C GLY A 80 14.61 4.20 24.32
N ARG A 81 15.59 4.59 25.15
CA ARG A 81 17.00 4.14 25.02
C ARG A 81 17.35 2.91 25.83
N THR A 82 16.50 2.47 26.74
CA THR A 82 16.79 1.33 27.62
C THR A 82 15.63 0.35 27.58
N VAL A 83 15.95 -0.93 27.43
CA VAL A 83 15.00 -2.04 27.61
C VAL A 83 15.34 -2.76 28.91
N GLU A 84 14.32 -3.02 29.72
CA GLU A 84 14.46 -3.74 30.98
C GLU A 84 13.54 -4.95 30.99
N GLN A 85 14.08 -6.10 31.39
CA GLN A 85 13.31 -7.31 31.67
C GLN A 85 13.16 -7.45 33.18
N ARG A 86 11.91 -7.54 33.63
CA ARG A 86 11.55 -7.52 35.05
C ARG A 86 10.88 -8.81 35.47
N ASN A 87 11.18 -9.25 36.68
CA ASN A 87 10.44 -10.32 37.34
C ASN A 87 9.04 -9.83 37.70
N MET A 88 7.99 -10.50 37.22
CA MET A 88 6.61 -10.05 37.46
C MET A 88 6.18 -10.19 38.92
N ARG A 89 6.81 -11.05 39.73
CA ARG A 89 6.46 -11.16 41.17
C ARG A 89 7.10 -10.09 42.03
N THR A 90 8.36 -9.78 41.76
CA THR A 90 9.17 -8.91 42.62
C THR A 90 9.40 -7.53 42.02
N MET A 91 9.06 -7.35 40.74
CA MET A 91 9.35 -6.17 39.91
C MET A 91 10.84 -5.79 39.82
N HIS A 92 11.72 -6.68 40.28
CA HIS A 92 13.15 -6.54 40.17
C HIS A 92 13.58 -6.59 38.71
N VAL A 93 14.52 -5.71 38.35
CA VAL A 93 15.12 -5.69 37.01
C VAL A 93 16.15 -6.80 36.94
N ASP A 94 15.82 -7.88 36.24
CA ASP A 94 16.73 -9.01 36.07
C ASP A 94 17.79 -8.70 34.99
N ARG A 95 17.41 -7.90 33.99
CA ARG A 95 18.28 -7.53 32.88
C ARG A 95 17.95 -6.11 32.41
N ARG A 96 19.00 -5.29 32.23
CA ARG A 96 18.91 -3.92 31.67
C ARG A 96 19.89 -3.82 30.51
N GLU A 97 19.39 -3.40 29.36
CA GLU A 97 20.21 -3.26 28.15
C GLU A 97 19.87 -1.96 27.42
N PRO A 98 20.83 -1.36 26.70
CA PRO A 98 20.51 -0.31 25.75
C PRO A 98 19.51 -0.85 24.71
N ASN A 99 18.51 -0.05 24.37
CA ASN A 99 17.62 -0.31 23.27
C ASN A 99 18.40 -0.13 21.97
N ASN A 100 19.01 -1.22 21.52
CA ASN A 100 19.78 -1.27 20.27
C ASN A 100 18.89 -1.28 19.02
N ASN A 101 17.57 -1.11 19.18
CA ASN A 101 16.60 -1.06 18.10
C ASN A 101 16.03 0.36 17.94
N PRO A 102 16.82 1.33 17.43
CA PRO A 102 16.26 2.63 17.06
C PRO A 102 15.21 2.46 15.95
N PRO A 103 14.29 3.42 15.77
CA PRO A 103 13.45 3.45 14.60
C PRO A 103 14.30 3.40 13.32
N GLU A 104 13.99 2.47 12.44
CA GLU A 104 14.64 2.32 11.15
C GLU A 104 13.88 3.12 10.09
N ARG A 105 14.61 3.69 9.12
CA ARG A 105 14.00 4.36 7.97
C ARG A 105 13.93 3.42 6.78
N TRP A 106 12.73 3.00 6.40
CA TRP A 106 12.48 2.19 5.20
C TRP A 106 11.92 3.13 4.13
N GLY A 107 12.81 3.66 3.29
CA GLY A 107 12.46 4.74 2.37
C GLY A 107 11.99 5.99 3.11
N SER A 108 10.72 6.36 2.94
CA SER A 108 10.11 7.51 3.63
C SER A 108 9.46 7.15 4.98
N ARG A 109 9.44 5.87 5.33
CA ARG A 109 8.72 5.31 6.49
C ARG A 109 9.66 5.15 7.67
N GLU A 110 9.13 5.35 8.86
CA GLU A 110 9.82 5.10 10.12
C GLU A 110 9.20 3.85 10.75
N VAL A 111 10.00 2.81 10.90
CA VAL A 111 9.60 1.48 11.34
C VAL A 111 10.27 1.19 12.66
N THR A 112 9.49 0.75 13.65
CA THR A 112 10.02 0.42 14.97
C THR A 112 10.18 -1.08 15.12
N THR A 113 11.16 -1.52 15.91
CA THR A 113 11.30 -2.94 16.22
C THR A 113 10.75 -3.18 17.63
N ASN A 114 9.87 -4.15 17.76
CA ASN A 114 9.39 -4.60 19.05
C ASN A 114 10.53 -5.31 19.81
N PRO A 115 10.93 -4.84 21.00
CA PRO A 115 12.03 -5.45 21.74
C PRO A 115 11.67 -6.81 22.36
N VAL A 116 10.39 -7.21 22.34
CA VAL A 116 9.94 -8.48 22.90
C VAL A 116 10.18 -9.64 21.93
N ASP A 117 9.79 -9.47 20.67
CA ASP A 117 9.78 -10.53 19.67
C ASP A 117 10.55 -10.19 18.39
N GLY A 118 11.18 -9.00 18.33
CA GLY A 118 11.93 -8.54 17.17
C GLY A 118 11.07 -8.17 15.96
N SER A 119 9.74 -8.20 16.08
CA SER A 119 8.85 -7.85 14.98
C SER A 119 8.98 -6.37 14.59
N LYS A 120 8.78 -6.07 13.31
CA LYS A 120 8.83 -4.71 12.79
C LYS A 120 7.41 -4.15 12.73
N ASN A 121 7.20 -3.00 13.37
CA ASN A 121 5.89 -2.35 13.45
C ASN A 121 5.91 -1.01 12.72
N TYR A 122 4.85 -0.75 11.97
CA TYR A 122 4.66 0.48 11.21
C TYR A 122 3.24 1.02 11.36
N THR A 123 3.11 2.31 11.68
CA THR A 123 1.82 3.01 11.69
C THR A 123 1.58 3.67 10.34
N THR A 124 0.50 3.26 9.69
CA THR A 124 0.08 3.75 8.37
C THR A 124 -0.29 5.23 8.39
N ARG A 125 0.09 5.93 7.32
CA ARG A 125 -0.10 7.37 7.13
C ARG A 125 -1.03 7.64 5.95
N ALA A 126 -1.50 8.88 5.83
CA ALA A 126 -2.32 9.28 4.69
C ALA A 126 -1.56 9.07 3.36
N GLY A 127 -2.23 8.40 2.41
CA GLY A 127 -1.64 8.04 1.11
C GLY A 127 -0.91 6.69 1.09
N ASP A 128 -0.76 6.01 2.22
CA ASP A 128 -0.22 4.66 2.24
C ASP A 128 -1.21 3.64 1.68
N ASN A 129 -0.65 2.61 1.03
CA ASN A 129 -1.35 1.37 0.73
C ASN A 129 -0.42 0.18 0.98
N LEU A 130 -0.97 -1.03 1.10
CA LEU A 130 -0.14 -2.21 1.37
C LEU A 130 0.91 -2.45 0.29
N TRP A 131 0.67 -2.04 -0.97
CA TRP A 131 1.64 -2.21 -2.05
C TRP A 131 2.88 -1.33 -1.86
N SER A 132 2.71 -0.06 -1.51
CA SER A 132 3.83 0.84 -1.23
C SER A 132 4.59 0.43 0.02
N ILE A 133 3.89 -0.05 1.05
CA ILE A 133 4.53 -0.54 2.28
C ILE A 133 5.31 -1.84 2.01
N ALA A 134 4.71 -2.79 1.29
CA ALA A 134 5.36 -4.05 0.91
C ALA A 134 6.62 -3.81 0.08
N ARG A 135 6.56 -2.88 -0.87
CA ARG A 135 7.71 -2.49 -1.69
C ARG A 135 8.85 -1.92 -0.86
N ASP A 136 8.60 -0.93 0.00
CA ASP A 136 9.65 -0.34 0.84
C ASP A 136 10.22 -1.37 1.83
N SER A 137 9.36 -2.23 2.38
CA SER A 137 9.78 -3.33 3.24
C SER A 137 10.72 -4.31 2.52
N LEU A 138 10.37 -4.74 1.31
CA LEU A 138 11.21 -5.65 0.54
C LEU A 138 12.51 -4.99 0.11
N GLN A 139 12.46 -3.73 -0.35
CA GLN A 139 13.64 -3.00 -0.79
C GLN A 139 14.63 -2.79 0.36
N HIS A 140 14.14 -2.53 1.58
CA HIS A 140 15.00 -2.46 2.77
C HIS A 140 15.63 -3.81 3.11
N GLN A 141 14.87 -4.90 2.98
CA GLN A 141 15.33 -6.25 3.30
C GLN A 141 16.37 -6.77 2.30
N THR A 142 16.19 -6.54 1.00
CA THR A 142 17.06 -7.12 -0.04
C THR A 142 18.12 -6.15 -0.54
N GLY A 143 17.93 -4.84 -0.34
CA GLY A 143 18.75 -3.79 -0.95
C GLY A 143 18.48 -3.59 -2.45
N GLU A 144 17.63 -4.42 -3.06
CA GLU A 144 17.31 -4.41 -4.49
C GLU A 144 15.88 -3.89 -4.73
N ARG A 145 15.61 -3.40 -5.95
CA ARG A 145 14.25 -3.01 -6.33
C ARG A 145 13.38 -4.26 -6.50
N PRO A 146 12.32 -4.46 -5.70
CA PRO A 146 11.52 -5.68 -5.77
C PRO A 146 10.65 -5.70 -7.03
N THR A 147 10.44 -6.91 -7.56
CA THR A 147 9.52 -7.18 -8.66
C THR A 147 8.07 -7.09 -8.21
N ASN A 148 7.14 -6.84 -9.15
CA ASN A 148 5.71 -6.79 -8.84
C ASN A 148 5.17 -8.10 -8.24
N ALA A 149 5.74 -9.25 -8.64
CA ALA A 149 5.38 -10.55 -8.07
C ALA A 149 5.76 -10.65 -6.59
N GLN A 150 6.99 -10.26 -6.24
CA GLN A 150 7.45 -10.22 -4.84
C GLN A 150 6.62 -9.24 -4.01
N ILE A 151 6.32 -8.05 -4.55
CA ILE A 151 5.49 -7.07 -3.85
C ILE A 151 4.10 -7.65 -3.57
N ASN A 152 3.47 -8.27 -4.56
CA ASN A 152 2.15 -8.88 -4.38
C ASN A 152 2.15 -10.02 -3.34
N GLU A 153 3.20 -10.83 -3.32
CA GLU A 153 3.38 -11.85 -2.28
C GLU A 153 3.53 -11.23 -0.90
N GLN A 154 4.36 -10.20 -0.76
CA GLN A 154 4.55 -9.50 0.50
C GLN A 154 3.29 -8.75 0.97
N VAL A 155 2.49 -8.20 0.05
CA VAL A 155 1.15 -7.65 0.36
C VAL A 155 0.27 -8.72 1.01
N ARG A 156 0.23 -9.93 0.45
CA ARG A 156 -0.55 -11.04 1.04
C ARG A 156 0.01 -11.45 2.40
N ASN A 157 1.32 -11.46 2.57
CA ASN A 157 1.95 -11.77 3.85
C ASN A 157 1.59 -10.76 4.92
N ILE A 158 1.71 -9.45 4.62
CA ILE A 158 1.31 -8.37 5.54
C ILE A 158 -0.18 -8.44 5.83
N ALA A 159 -1.03 -8.62 4.81
CA ALA A 159 -2.47 -8.70 5.00
C ALA A 159 -2.86 -9.88 5.90
N ARG A 160 -2.25 -11.06 5.69
CA ARG A 160 -2.48 -12.25 6.51
C ARG A 160 -2.01 -12.04 7.95
N GLU A 161 -0.81 -11.50 8.14
CA GLU A 161 -0.21 -11.24 9.46
C GLU A 161 -1.06 -10.26 10.29
N ASN A 162 -1.70 -9.30 9.63
CA ASN A 162 -2.49 -8.26 10.27
C ASN A 162 -4.01 -8.50 10.18
N HIS A 163 -4.43 -9.69 9.76
CA HIS A 163 -5.84 -10.06 9.56
C HIS A 163 -6.65 -9.04 8.75
N ILE A 164 -6.02 -8.44 7.74
CA ILE A 164 -6.64 -7.45 6.86
C ILE A 164 -7.48 -8.19 5.83
N ALA A 165 -8.80 -8.15 6.01
CA ALA A 165 -9.76 -8.83 5.14
C ALA A 165 -9.72 -8.29 3.70
N ASP A 166 -9.53 -6.98 3.54
CA ASP A 166 -9.36 -6.34 2.24
C ASP A 166 -8.01 -5.60 2.21
N PRO A 167 -6.97 -6.18 1.57
CA PRO A 167 -5.65 -5.57 1.43
C PRO A 167 -5.64 -4.16 0.84
N ASN A 168 -6.77 -3.77 0.25
CA ASN A 168 -6.97 -2.51 -0.46
C ASN A 168 -7.62 -1.42 0.39
N ARG A 169 -8.00 -1.74 1.63
CA ARG A 169 -8.59 -0.80 2.58
C ARG A 169 -7.70 -0.72 3.80
N LEU A 170 -6.79 0.24 3.77
CA LEU A 170 -5.89 0.51 4.88
C LEU A 170 -6.30 1.83 5.51
N MET A 171 -6.73 1.79 6.78
CA MET A 171 -7.13 3.00 7.49
C MET A 171 -5.87 3.73 7.99
N VAL A 172 -5.83 5.06 7.89
CA VAL A 172 -4.74 5.85 8.47
C VAL A 172 -4.68 5.62 9.99
N GLY A 173 -3.47 5.53 10.53
CA GLY A 173 -3.25 5.20 11.94
C GLY A 173 -3.38 3.71 12.26
N THR A 174 -3.67 2.85 11.27
CA THR A 174 -3.59 1.40 11.44
C THR A 174 -2.15 1.02 11.69
N GLU A 175 -1.91 0.23 12.72
CA GLU A 175 -0.61 -0.35 13.00
C GLU A 175 -0.47 -1.69 12.30
N LEU A 176 0.67 -1.89 11.65
CA LEU A 176 0.98 -3.06 10.87
C LEU A 176 2.23 -3.73 11.42
N ARG A 177 2.11 -5.02 11.68
CA ARG A 177 3.23 -5.94 11.85
C ARG A 177 3.77 -6.34 10.47
N LEU A 178 4.99 -5.93 10.17
CA LEU A 178 5.66 -6.23 8.92
C LEU A 178 6.42 -7.56 9.06
N PRO A 179 6.20 -8.53 8.17
CA PRO A 179 6.88 -9.81 8.25
C PRO A 179 8.38 -9.62 8.00
N ASN A 180 9.17 -10.11 8.95
CA ASN A 180 10.62 -10.15 8.80
C ASN A 180 10.99 -11.37 7.97
N SER A 181 11.52 -11.16 6.76
CA SER A 181 11.87 -12.26 5.84
C SER A 181 13.01 -13.13 6.38
N GLU A 182 13.86 -12.62 7.27
CA GLU A 182 14.86 -13.42 7.99
C GLU A 182 14.23 -14.48 8.91
N ALA A 183 13.05 -14.21 9.49
CA ALA A 183 12.35 -15.16 10.37
C ALA A 183 11.56 -16.24 9.61
N GLN A 184 11.31 -16.04 8.31
CA GLN A 184 10.50 -16.94 7.47
C GLN A 184 11.32 -17.94 6.63
N GLN A 185 12.66 -17.89 6.67
CA GLN A 185 13.50 -18.96 6.13
C GLN A 185 13.56 -20.16 7.10
N ARG A 186 12.43 -20.83 7.31
CA ARG A 186 12.42 -22.24 7.78
C ARG A 186 12.11 -23.15 6.59
N PRO A 187 12.92 -24.19 6.32
CA PRO A 187 12.67 -25.09 5.20
C PRO A 187 11.49 -26.02 5.50
N GLY A 188 10.50 -26.11 4.60
CA GLY A 188 9.68 -27.32 4.51
C GLY A 188 8.16 -27.22 4.40
N GLN A 189 7.54 -26.17 3.85
CA GLN A 189 6.11 -26.24 3.50
C GLN A 189 5.87 -26.10 1.99
N GLN A 190 5.81 -27.26 1.34
CA GLN A 190 5.27 -27.44 0.00
C GLN A 190 3.75 -27.17 0.03
N ARG A 191 3.31 -26.33 -0.90
CA ARG A 191 1.92 -25.93 -1.10
C ARG A 191 1.17 -27.01 -1.89
N PRO A 192 -0.05 -27.44 -1.50
CA PRO A 192 -0.86 -28.30 -2.33
C PRO A 192 -1.51 -27.52 -3.48
N GLU A 193 -1.48 -28.12 -4.67
CA GLU A 193 -2.16 -27.68 -5.89
C GLU A 193 -3.68 -27.64 -5.72
N GLN A 194 -4.31 -26.53 -6.11
CA GLN A 194 -5.77 -26.42 -6.23
C GLN A 194 -6.22 -26.69 -7.66
N ARG A 195 -7.24 -27.54 -7.79
CA ARG A 195 -7.92 -27.89 -9.05
C ARG A 195 -8.85 -26.75 -9.52
N PRO A 196 -9.08 -26.62 -10.84
CA PRO A 196 -9.99 -25.63 -11.39
C PRO A 196 -11.42 -26.17 -11.59
N GLY A 197 -12.42 -25.33 -11.34
CA GLY A 197 -13.76 -25.48 -11.90
C GLY A 197 -14.88 -25.05 -10.98
N GLU A 198 -15.41 -23.83 -11.16
CA GLU A 198 -16.84 -23.57 -10.96
C GLU A 198 -17.26 -22.27 -11.66
N GLN A 199 -18.14 -22.42 -12.66
CA GLN A 199 -18.79 -21.34 -13.40
C GLN A 199 -19.78 -20.61 -12.49
N ARG A 200 -19.74 -19.27 -12.46
CA ARG A 200 -20.80 -18.43 -11.87
C ARG A 200 -21.59 -17.71 -12.94
N GLN A 201 -22.90 -17.89 -12.85
CA GLN A 201 -23.95 -17.30 -13.69
C GLN A 201 -24.10 -15.80 -13.43
N GLU A 202 -24.27 -15.04 -14.50
CA GLU A 202 -24.67 -13.63 -14.51
C GLU A 202 -26.10 -13.48 -14.00
N SER A 203 -26.31 -12.58 -13.04
CA SER A 203 -27.64 -12.09 -12.64
C SER A 203 -27.81 -10.65 -13.12
N GLN A 204 -28.84 -10.44 -13.95
CA GLN A 204 -29.30 -9.16 -14.46
C GLN A 204 -29.88 -8.28 -13.36
N VAL A 205 -29.56 -6.98 -13.37
CA VAL A 205 -30.18 -5.95 -12.53
C VAL A 205 -30.98 -4.98 -13.42
N PRO A 206 -32.29 -4.78 -13.18
CA PRO A 206 -33.06 -3.73 -13.85
C PRO A 206 -33.26 -2.48 -12.96
N GLY A 207 -33.26 -1.31 -13.59
CA GLY A 207 -33.92 -0.09 -13.07
C GLY A 207 -32.99 1.08 -12.72
N ARG A 208 -32.78 2.00 -13.67
CA ARG A 208 -32.14 3.31 -13.45
C ARG A 208 -33.21 4.39 -13.53
N ASN A 209 -33.45 5.09 -12.43
CA ASN A 209 -34.32 6.27 -12.39
C ASN A 209 -33.58 7.54 -12.84
N ASP A 210 -34.28 8.36 -13.61
CA ASP A 210 -33.87 9.66 -14.11
C ASP A 210 -33.59 10.67 -12.98
N ARG A 211 -32.54 11.47 -13.16
CA ARG A 211 -32.20 12.62 -12.30
C ARG A 211 -31.96 13.86 -13.17
N PRO A 212 -32.56 15.01 -12.85
CA PRO A 212 -32.58 16.18 -13.74
C PRO A 212 -31.24 16.92 -13.79
N ALA A 213 -30.96 17.51 -14.96
CA ALA A 213 -29.73 18.21 -15.31
C ALA A 213 -29.55 19.53 -14.54
N GLY A 214 -28.50 19.59 -13.71
CA GLY A 214 -27.91 20.82 -13.18
C GLY A 214 -26.69 21.28 -14.00
N PRO A 215 -26.10 22.45 -13.71
CA PRO A 215 -25.20 23.16 -14.62
C PRO A 215 -23.88 22.39 -14.86
N TYR A 216 -23.72 21.98 -16.12
CA TYR A 216 -22.51 21.56 -16.86
C TYR A 216 -21.22 21.29 -16.08
N SER A 217 -20.80 20.02 -16.07
CA SER A 217 -19.41 19.58 -15.88
C SER A 217 -19.09 18.52 -16.93
N PRO A 218 -18.10 18.72 -17.84
CA PRO A 218 -17.68 17.65 -18.73
C PRO A 218 -16.88 16.64 -17.90
N ASN A 219 -17.58 15.66 -17.36
CA ASN A 219 -16.97 14.46 -16.81
C ASN A 219 -16.60 13.59 -18.02
N LEU A 220 -15.30 13.53 -18.37
CA LEU A 220 -14.78 12.47 -19.22
C LEU A 220 -14.91 11.16 -18.46
N ALA A 221 -16.09 10.56 -18.47
CA ALA A 221 -16.31 9.21 -17.97
C ALA A 221 -15.34 8.24 -18.69
N ALA A 222 -15.03 7.10 -18.08
CA ALA A 222 -14.11 6.10 -18.64
C ALA A 222 -14.48 5.68 -20.08
N ASP A 223 -15.77 5.71 -20.37
CA ASP A 223 -16.43 5.36 -21.63
C ASP A 223 -16.74 6.59 -22.51
N SER A 224 -16.30 7.79 -22.13
CA SER A 224 -16.60 8.99 -22.92
C SER A 224 -15.95 8.88 -24.32
N PRO A 225 -16.70 9.12 -25.40
CA PRO A 225 -16.18 9.09 -26.76
C PRO A 225 -15.08 10.13 -27.01
N GLU A 226 -14.91 11.09 -26.10
CA GLU A 226 -13.84 12.09 -26.13
C GLU A 226 -12.50 11.55 -25.58
N ARG A 227 -12.49 10.45 -24.80
CA ARG A 227 -11.26 9.71 -24.51
C ARG A 227 -10.76 8.91 -25.72
N LEU A 228 -11.63 8.71 -26.71
CA LEU A 228 -11.32 7.90 -27.88
C LEU A 228 -10.53 8.71 -28.90
N PRO A 229 -9.37 8.22 -29.34
CA PRO A 229 -8.71 8.79 -30.48
C PRO A 229 -9.55 8.55 -31.74
N ARG A 230 -9.87 9.64 -32.45
CA ARG A 230 -10.33 9.54 -33.83
C ARG A 230 -9.10 9.26 -34.68
N ASP A 231 -9.10 8.15 -35.42
CA ASP A 231 -8.11 7.80 -36.46
C ASP A 231 -6.83 7.01 -36.04
N GLY A 232 -6.89 6.19 -34.98
CA GLY A 232 -5.91 5.11 -34.75
C GLY A 232 -4.58 5.46 -34.05
N GLY A 233 -4.38 6.70 -33.59
CA GLY A 233 -3.30 7.02 -32.63
C GLY A 233 -3.76 6.78 -31.18
N SER A 234 -2.87 6.58 -30.22
CA SER A 234 -3.24 6.47 -28.79
C SER A 234 -3.54 7.84 -28.17
N SER A 235 -4.47 7.89 -27.22
CA SER A 235 -4.74 9.07 -26.40
C SER A 235 -3.86 9.05 -25.15
N VAL A 236 -3.15 10.15 -24.84
CA VAL A 236 -2.29 10.22 -23.65
C VAL A 236 -3.06 10.13 -22.32
N ILE A 237 -4.36 10.48 -22.32
CA ILE A 237 -5.25 10.35 -21.15
C ILE A 237 -5.84 8.93 -21.02
N ALA A 238 -5.64 8.08 -22.02
CA ALA A 238 -6.05 6.69 -22.06
C ALA A 238 -4.93 5.85 -22.69
N ALA A 239 -3.71 6.00 -22.15
CA ALA A 239 -2.55 5.26 -22.62
C ALA A 239 -2.82 3.74 -22.58
N PRO A 240 -2.20 2.95 -23.48
CA PRO A 240 -2.56 1.55 -23.59
C PRO A 240 -2.44 0.77 -22.29
N GLY A 241 -3.53 0.11 -21.91
CA GLY A 241 -3.65 -0.61 -20.64
C GLY A 241 -4.60 0.00 -19.59
N LEU A 242 -5.15 1.19 -19.83
CA LEU A 242 -6.21 1.79 -18.99
C LEU A 242 -7.63 1.35 -19.41
N ALA A 243 -8.65 1.70 -18.61
CA ALA A 243 -10.04 1.28 -18.84
C ALA A 243 -10.65 1.84 -20.15
N GLY A 244 -10.30 3.08 -20.49
CA GLY A 244 -10.80 3.78 -21.68
C GLY A 244 -10.11 3.37 -22.98
N ASP A 245 -9.07 2.54 -22.90
CA ASP A 245 -8.45 1.98 -24.09
C ASP A 245 -9.29 0.83 -24.65
N ARG A 246 -9.44 0.80 -25.97
CA ARG A 246 -10.30 -0.14 -26.67
C ARG A 246 -9.83 -1.56 -26.37
N ALA A 247 -10.74 -2.46 -26.00
CA ALA A 247 -10.53 -3.90 -26.17
C ALA A 247 -10.39 -4.32 -27.66
N GLN A 248 -10.50 -3.35 -28.57
CA GLN A 248 -10.32 -3.47 -30.02
C GLN A 248 -9.09 -2.69 -30.53
N ASP A 249 -8.25 -2.13 -29.65
CA ASP A 249 -6.92 -1.69 -30.08
C ASP A 249 -6.17 -2.99 -30.41
N PRO A 250 -5.73 -3.19 -31.66
CA PRO A 250 -5.04 -4.42 -32.04
C PRO A 250 -3.77 -4.66 -31.21
N SER A 251 -3.28 -3.63 -30.51
CA SER A 251 -2.15 -3.72 -29.60
C SER A 251 -2.48 -4.22 -28.20
N ILE A 252 -3.73 -4.48 -27.79
CA ILE A 252 -4.00 -5.12 -26.47
C ILE A 252 -4.24 -6.62 -26.66
N TYR A 253 -3.25 -7.42 -26.29
CA TYR A 253 -3.37 -8.87 -26.27
C TYR A 253 -4.28 -9.35 -25.12
N SER A 254 -4.09 -8.78 -23.92
CA SER A 254 -4.95 -9.09 -22.78
C SER A 254 -5.00 -7.95 -21.78
N ARG A 255 -6.14 -7.79 -21.10
CA ARG A 255 -6.31 -6.88 -19.98
C ARG A 255 -7.14 -7.54 -18.90
N THR A 256 -6.59 -7.60 -17.70
CA THR A 256 -7.25 -8.03 -16.49
C THR A 256 -7.51 -6.79 -15.66
N GLN A 257 -8.79 -6.50 -15.41
CA GLN A 257 -9.15 -5.50 -14.41
C GLN A 257 -8.84 -6.09 -13.03
N GLY A 258 -7.91 -5.44 -12.34
CA GLY A 258 -7.63 -5.70 -10.94
C GLY A 258 -8.67 -5.05 -10.06
N LEU A 259 -8.30 -4.78 -8.82
CA LEU A 259 -9.24 -4.29 -7.83
C LEU A 259 -9.62 -2.81 -8.06
N ILE A 260 -10.90 -2.52 -7.83
CA ILE A 260 -11.48 -1.18 -7.78
C ILE A 260 -11.68 -0.79 -6.29
N GLN A 261 -11.09 0.32 -5.87
CA GLN A 261 -11.23 0.92 -4.55
C GLN A 261 -12.07 2.19 -4.64
N THR A 262 -12.79 2.53 -3.58
CA THR A 262 -13.40 3.84 -3.39
C THR A 262 -12.82 4.44 -2.11
N THR A 263 -12.24 5.63 -2.20
CA THR A 263 -11.66 6.37 -1.08
C THR A 263 -12.77 7.00 -0.21
N GLU A 264 -12.41 7.52 0.96
CA GLU A 264 -13.34 8.25 1.84
C GLU A 264 -13.93 9.50 1.17
N THR A 265 -13.17 10.14 0.28
CA THR A 265 -13.64 11.31 -0.52
C THR A 265 -14.61 10.92 -1.63
N GLY A 266 -14.81 9.61 -1.87
CA GLY A 266 -15.63 9.07 -2.95
C GLY A 266 -14.89 8.89 -4.26
N ASP A 267 -13.58 9.12 -4.30
CA ASP A 267 -12.76 8.92 -5.49
C ASP A 267 -12.57 7.41 -5.75
N ARG A 268 -12.65 7.00 -7.01
CA ARG A 268 -12.55 5.61 -7.44
C ARG A 268 -11.17 5.31 -8.01
N ILE A 269 -10.45 4.37 -7.43
CA ILE A 269 -9.15 3.89 -7.90
C ILE A 269 -9.34 2.53 -8.56
N SER A 270 -8.94 2.36 -9.81
CA SER A 270 -9.03 1.09 -10.55
C SER A 270 -7.64 0.63 -10.96
N ASN A 271 -7.32 -0.64 -10.72
CA ASN A 271 -6.05 -1.23 -11.13
C ASN A 271 -6.25 -2.13 -12.36
N PHE A 272 -5.24 -2.22 -13.20
CA PHE A 272 -5.23 -3.07 -14.40
C PHE A 272 -3.88 -3.75 -14.53
N SER A 273 -3.86 -4.91 -15.15
CA SER A 273 -2.64 -5.53 -15.66
C SER A 273 -2.95 -6.23 -16.97
N GLY A 274 -1.94 -6.48 -17.78
CA GLY A 274 -2.19 -7.08 -19.08
C GLY A 274 -0.95 -7.22 -19.92
N LYS A 275 -1.17 -7.47 -21.20
CA LYS A 275 -0.14 -7.61 -22.23
C LYS A 275 -0.55 -6.81 -23.45
N LEU A 276 0.40 -6.09 -24.02
CA LEU A 276 0.28 -5.48 -25.33
C LEU A 276 0.85 -6.41 -26.41
N ASP A 277 0.17 -6.50 -27.55
CA ASP A 277 0.67 -7.08 -28.79
C ASP A 277 1.48 -6.02 -29.53
N ASN A 278 2.78 -6.27 -29.70
CA ASN A 278 3.68 -5.36 -30.42
C ASN A 278 3.89 -5.79 -31.89
N GLY A 279 3.06 -6.68 -32.42
CA GLY A 279 3.16 -7.19 -33.81
C GLY A 279 4.34 -8.12 -34.07
N ASN A 280 5.12 -8.45 -33.04
CA ASN A 280 6.22 -9.42 -33.05
C ASN A 280 5.90 -10.58 -32.11
N LEU A 281 6.74 -11.62 -32.05
CA LEU A 281 6.61 -12.78 -31.15
C LEU A 281 6.64 -12.42 -29.63
N TRP A 282 6.67 -11.13 -29.27
CA TRP A 282 6.88 -10.64 -27.92
C TRP A 282 5.77 -9.68 -27.52
N ASN A 283 5.17 -9.96 -26.37
CA ASN A 283 4.15 -9.12 -25.78
C ASN A 283 4.74 -8.29 -24.64
N THR A 284 4.44 -7.00 -24.58
CA THR A 284 4.86 -6.15 -23.45
C THR A 284 3.84 -6.24 -22.32
N THR A 285 4.23 -6.78 -21.17
CA THR A 285 3.37 -6.76 -19.98
C THR A 285 3.21 -5.31 -19.49
N PHE A 286 2.04 -4.98 -18.96
CA PHE A 286 1.84 -3.71 -18.28
C PHE A 286 1.10 -3.86 -16.95
N THR A 287 1.26 -2.88 -16.08
CA THR A 287 0.38 -2.60 -14.95
C THR A 287 -0.09 -1.16 -15.02
N ALA A 288 -1.33 -0.90 -14.64
CA ALA A 288 -1.88 0.44 -14.65
C ALA A 288 -2.74 0.70 -13.42
N GLN A 289 -2.83 1.97 -13.04
CA GLN A 289 -3.73 2.47 -12.01
C GLN A 289 -4.41 3.75 -12.54
N GLU A 290 -5.71 3.85 -12.33
CA GLU A 290 -6.53 5.01 -12.70
C GLU A 290 -7.30 5.49 -11.46
N THR A 291 -7.18 6.77 -11.12
CA THR A 291 -7.95 7.42 -10.06
C THR A 291 -8.93 8.41 -10.69
N GLN A 292 -10.21 8.21 -10.45
CA GLN A 292 -11.30 9.09 -10.86
C GLN A 292 -11.91 9.77 -9.64
N ASP A 293 -12.34 11.02 -9.77
CA ASP A 293 -13.12 11.66 -8.71
C ASP A 293 -14.52 11.05 -8.59
N ARG A 294 -15.25 11.44 -7.55
CA ARG A 294 -16.67 11.03 -7.35
C ARG A 294 -17.61 11.31 -8.53
N ASN A 295 -17.23 12.19 -9.46
CA ASN A 295 -17.99 12.52 -10.66
C ASN A 295 -17.52 11.69 -11.88
N GLY A 296 -16.55 10.79 -11.70
CA GLY A 296 -16.00 9.94 -12.76
C GLY A 296 -14.92 10.64 -13.60
N ARG A 297 -14.47 11.84 -13.22
CA ARG A 297 -13.40 12.54 -13.95
C ARG A 297 -12.05 11.97 -13.55
N LEU A 298 -11.21 11.67 -14.54
CA LEU A 298 -9.82 11.27 -14.28
C LEU A 298 -9.08 12.35 -13.47
N ILE A 299 -8.52 11.97 -12.32
CA ILE A 299 -7.62 12.81 -11.51
C ILE A 299 -6.17 12.45 -11.82
N HIS A 300 -5.86 11.15 -11.84
CA HIS A 300 -4.50 10.64 -11.99
C HIS A 300 -4.54 9.27 -12.65
N SER A 301 -3.60 8.98 -13.55
CA SER A 301 -3.35 7.63 -14.03
C SER A 301 -1.87 7.39 -14.22
N VAL A 302 -1.44 6.17 -13.96
CA VAL A 302 -0.09 5.70 -14.26
C VAL A 302 -0.18 4.35 -14.96
N VAL A 303 0.55 4.20 -16.06
CA VAL A 303 0.78 2.92 -16.72
C VAL A 303 2.28 2.65 -16.70
N ASN A 304 2.67 1.47 -16.26
CA ASN A 304 4.03 0.98 -16.28
C ASN A 304 4.12 -0.20 -17.26
N TYR A 305 5.03 -0.11 -18.21
CA TYR A 305 5.33 -1.16 -19.16
C TYR A 305 6.59 -1.90 -18.71
N GLU A 306 6.54 -3.22 -18.75
CA GLU A 306 7.65 -4.06 -18.35
C GLU A 306 8.82 -3.87 -19.32
N ASN A 307 9.99 -3.66 -18.70
CA ASN A 307 11.27 -3.51 -19.38
C ASN A 307 12.17 -4.67 -18.95
N ASP A 308 12.08 -5.77 -19.69
CA ASP A 308 12.88 -6.97 -19.47
C ASP A 308 13.89 -7.16 -20.62
N MET A 309 14.69 -8.24 -20.55
CA MET A 309 15.72 -8.52 -21.56
C MET A 309 15.18 -8.68 -22.99
N TRP A 310 13.87 -8.90 -23.15
CA TRP A 310 13.20 -9.18 -24.41
C TRP A 310 12.22 -8.08 -24.83
N SER A 311 11.68 -7.32 -23.88
CA SER A 311 10.76 -6.20 -24.06
C SER A 311 11.43 -4.93 -23.56
N HIS A 312 11.83 -4.05 -24.47
CA HIS A 312 12.44 -2.77 -24.14
C HIS A 312 11.39 -1.69 -23.80
N GLY A 313 10.23 -2.08 -23.23
CA GLY A 313 9.04 -1.22 -23.09
C GLY A 313 8.12 -1.22 -24.32
N ALA A 314 7.08 -0.39 -24.28
CA ALA A 314 6.06 -0.31 -25.33
C ALA A 314 6.43 0.72 -26.42
N GLU A 315 6.03 0.48 -27.66
CA GLU A 315 6.05 1.49 -28.71
C GLU A 315 4.69 2.18 -28.77
N LEU A 316 4.64 3.48 -28.47
CA LEU A 316 3.38 4.22 -28.39
C LEU A 316 3.35 5.34 -29.43
N THR A 317 2.25 5.43 -30.19
CA THR A 317 2.06 6.50 -31.17
C THR A 317 0.99 7.48 -30.70
N PHE A 318 1.35 8.74 -30.53
CA PHE A 318 0.44 9.81 -30.10
C PHE A 318 0.16 10.79 -31.24
N ARG A 319 -1.08 11.26 -31.37
CA ARG A 319 -1.45 12.29 -32.33
C ARG A 319 -1.30 13.68 -31.71
N THR A 320 -0.29 14.43 -32.15
CA THR A 320 0.02 15.77 -31.66
C THR A 320 -0.42 16.84 -32.65
N PRO A 321 -0.37 18.15 -32.31
CA PRO A 321 -0.66 19.23 -33.25
C PRO A 321 0.21 19.22 -34.51
N THR A 322 1.40 18.62 -34.45
CA THR A 322 2.36 18.56 -35.57
C THR A 322 2.29 17.24 -36.35
N GLY A 323 1.37 16.34 -36.01
CA GLY A 323 1.22 15.03 -36.64
C GLY A 323 1.36 13.87 -35.66
N ASN A 324 1.44 12.65 -36.19
CA ASN A 324 1.68 11.48 -35.34
C ASN A 324 3.14 11.48 -34.85
N GLN A 325 3.33 11.11 -33.58
CA GLN A 325 4.62 11.01 -32.91
C GLN A 325 4.72 9.62 -32.28
N THR A 326 5.62 8.78 -32.79
CA THR A 326 5.90 7.45 -32.25
C THR A 326 7.06 7.55 -31.27
N ILE A 327 6.85 7.07 -30.05
CA ILE A 327 7.83 7.02 -28.99
C ILE A 327 8.20 5.54 -28.77
N PRO A 328 9.45 5.15 -29.06
CA PRO A 328 9.91 3.80 -28.79
C PRO A 328 10.22 3.65 -27.30
N HIS A 329 10.16 2.40 -26.82
CA HIS A 329 10.68 2.01 -25.51
C HIS A 329 10.07 2.72 -24.32
N VAL A 330 8.78 3.03 -24.37
CA VAL A 330 8.05 3.66 -23.28
C VAL A 330 7.96 2.69 -22.11
N THR A 331 8.44 3.12 -20.95
CA THR A 331 8.40 2.35 -19.70
C THR A 331 7.32 2.87 -18.75
N GLN A 332 6.93 4.14 -18.87
CA GLN A 332 5.89 4.72 -18.04
C GLN A 332 5.13 5.83 -18.76
N VAL A 333 3.82 5.88 -18.57
CA VAL A 333 2.98 7.04 -18.91
C VAL A 333 2.22 7.46 -17.66
N GLU A 334 2.44 8.69 -17.20
CA GLU A 334 1.77 9.27 -16.03
C GLU A 334 0.99 10.51 -16.44
N THR A 335 -0.29 10.55 -16.11
CA THR A 335 -1.20 11.64 -16.46
C THR A 335 -1.86 12.19 -15.20
N THR A 336 -1.82 13.50 -15.00
CA THR A 336 -2.43 14.20 -13.86
C THR A 336 -3.36 15.30 -14.33
N PHE A 337 -4.54 15.40 -13.72
CA PHE A 337 -5.46 16.51 -13.95
C PHE A 337 -5.01 17.77 -13.20
N ASN A 338 -4.82 18.85 -13.93
CA ASN A 338 -4.47 20.15 -13.40
C ASN A 338 -5.75 20.98 -13.17
N ALA A 339 -6.19 21.06 -11.92
CA ALA A 339 -7.44 21.75 -11.58
C ALA A 339 -7.44 23.25 -11.91
N ARG A 340 -6.26 23.90 -11.99
CA ARG A 340 -6.15 25.33 -12.31
C ARG A 340 -6.39 25.60 -13.79
N SER A 341 -5.77 24.81 -14.66
CA SER A 341 -5.93 24.95 -16.11
C SER A 341 -7.15 24.18 -16.64
N GLY A 342 -7.65 23.22 -15.88
CA GLY A 342 -8.64 22.24 -16.32
C GLY A 342 -8.14 21.39 -17.49
N ARG A 343 -6.84 21.12 -17.55
CA ARG A 343 -6.16 20.30 -18.56
C ARG A 343 -5.50 19.10 -17.89
N TYR A 344 -5.05 18.15 -18.70
CA TYR A 344 -4.25 17.01 -18.24
C TYR A 344 -2.79 17.21 -18.62
N ASP A 345 -1.91 17.05 -17.64
CA ASP A 345 -0.46 17.07 -17.83
C ASP A 345 0.04 15.63 -17.83
N THR A 346 0.66 15.20 -18.92
CA THR A 346 1.16 13.84 -19.12
C THR A 346 2.67 13.84 -19.25
N THR A 347 3.34 12.96 -18.51
CA THR A 347 4.77 12.65 -18.64
C THR A 347 4.92 11.24 -19.17
N ILE A 348 5.78 11.08 -20.19
CA ILE A 348 6.09 9.80 -20.82
C ILE A 348 7.58 9.55 -20.66
N SER A 349 7.94 8.44 -20.04
CA SER A 349 9.33 8.05 -19.76
C SER A 349 9.72 6.84 -20.60
N THR A 350 10.93 6.85 -21.14
CA THR A 350 11.46 5.72 -21.93
C THR A 350 12.58 4.99 -21.18
N HIS A 351 12.92 3.79 -21.66
CA HIS A 351 14.02 2.99 -21.11
C HIS A 351 15.36 3.74 -21.19
N GLY A 352 15.60 4.52 -22.24
CA GLY A 352 16.81 5.31 -22.44
C GLY A 352 16.86 6.62 -21.63
N GLY A 353 16.01 6.77 -20.62
CA GLY A 353 15.95 7.97 -19.77
C GLY A 353 15.31 9.19 -20.45
N GLN A 354 14.87 9.10 -21.71
CA GLN A 354 14.21 10.23 -22.36
C GLN A 354 12.84 10.47 -21.76
N THR A 355 12.50 11.75 -21.60
CA THR A 355 11.20 12.19 -21.12
C THR A 355 10.49 13.07 -22.15
N TYR A 356 9.19 12.86 -22.28
CA TYR A 356 8.29 13.67 -23.09
C TYR A 356 7.17 14.21 -22.21
N ARG A 357 6.74 15.43 -22.48
CA ARG A 357 5.58 16.04 -21.84
C ARG A 357 4.52 16.39 -22.86
N ALA A 358 3.30 16.03 -22.55
CA ALA A 358 2.12 16.42 -23.29
C ALA A 358 1.14 17.14 -22.39
N THR A 359 0.44 18.15 -22.91
CA THR A 359 -0.75 18.70 -22.26
C THR A 359 -1.95 18.42 -23.13
N THR A 360 -3.03 17.95 -22.51
CA THR A 360 -4.27 17.56 -23.18
C THR A 360 -5.40 18.44 -22.69
N ASP A 361 -6.22 18.94 -23.61
CA ASP A 361 -7.42 19.67 -23.25
C ASP A 361 -8.53 18.75 -22.69
N ARG A 362 -9.69 19.34 -22.37
CA ARG A 362 -10.83 18.61 -21.79
C ARG A 362 -11.50 17.65 -22.76
N ASN A 363 -11.19 17.74 -24.05
CA ASN A 363 -11.77 16.90 -25.09
C ASN A 363 -10.81 15.77 -25.50
N GLY A 364 -9.74 15.54 -24.73
CA GLY A 364 -8.75 14.51 -25.02
C GLY A 364 -7.76 14.89 -26.14
N ARG A 365 -7.74 16.15 -26.61
CA ARG A 365 -6.81 16.58 -27.66
C ARG A 365 -5.49 17.09 -27.07
N ILE A 366 -4.37 16.56 -27.56
CA ILE A 366 -3.04 17.08 -27.22
C ILE A 366 -2.90 18.50 -27.79
N VAL A 367 -2.67 19.47 -26.91
CA VAL A 367 -2.48 20.90 -27.26
C VAL A 367 -1.01 21.32 -27.23
N SER A 368 -0.16 20.60 -26.50
CA SER A 368 1.29 20.76 -26.53
C SER A 368 1.97 19.41 -26.35
N TYR A 369 3.10 19.23 -27.02
CA TYR A 369 3.93 18.04 -26.94
C TYR A 369 5.39 18.45 -27.10
N GLN A 370 6.26 18.06 -26.17
CA GLN A 370 7.68 18.39 -26.22
C GLN A 370 8.52 17.29 -25.57
N GLN A 371 9.71 17.05 -26.11
CA GLN A 371 10.74 16.26 -25.45
C GLN A 371 11.45 17.17 -24.43
N THR A 372 11.55 16.74 -23.18
CA THR A 372 12.08 17.57 -22.08
C THR A 372 13.52 17.25 -21.66
N GLY A 373 14.11 16.17 -22.21
CA GLY A 373 15.51 15.80 -21.98
C GLY A 373 15.67 14.34 -21.55
N ALA A 374 16.91 13.85 -21.58
CA ALA A 374 17.30 12.63 -20.89
C ALA A 374 17.38 12.93 -19.38
N ALA A 375 16.87 12.04 -18.53
CA ALA A 375 17.21 12.06 -17.12
C ALA A 375 18.72 11.82 -16.99
N ASP A 376 19.45 12.85 -16.56
CA ASP A 376 20.88 12.75 -16.23
C ASP A 376 21.13 11.75 -15.10
#